data_AF-D9MPI1-F1
#
_entry.id   AF-D9MPI1-F1
#
_cell.length_a   1.000
_cell.length_b   1.000
_cell.length_c   1.000
_cell.angle_alpha   90.00
_cell.angle_beta   90.00
_cell.angle_gamma   90.00
#
_symmetry.space_group_name_H-M   'P 1'
#
loop_
_entity.id
_entity.type
_entity.pdbx_description
1 polymer ?
#
loop_
_entity_poly.entity_id
_entity_poly.type
_entity_poly.pdbx_seq_one_letter_code
_entity_poly.pdbx_strand_id
1 'polypeptide(L)'
;AAAEARKKAATEAAEKAKAEAEKKAAAEKAAADKKAAEKAAAEKAAADKKAAAEKAAADKKAAAAKAAAEKAAAAKAAAEADDIFGELSSGKNAPKTGGGAKG
;
A
#
# COMPACT_ATOMS: atom_id res chain seq x y z
N ALA A 1 -19.00 65.50 37.37
CA ALA A 1 -17.82 65.37 36.49
C ALA A 1 -16.92 64.18 36.84
N ALA A 2 -16.35 64.09 38.05
CA ALA A 2 -15.36 63.04 38.38
C ALA A 2 -15.91 61.60 38.44
N ALA A 3 -17.15 61.41 38.93
CA ALA A 3 -17.78 60.09 39.00
C ALA A 3 -18.09 59.49 37.62
N GLU A 4 -18.58 60.32 36.70
CA GLU A 4 -18.84 59.94 35.28
C GLU A 4 -17.55 59.55 34.56
N ALA A 5 -16.47 60.30 34.75
CA ALA A 5 -15.16 59.99 34.19
C ALA A 5 -14.60 58.65 34.71
N ARG A 6 -14.75 58.37 36.01
CA ARG A 6 -14.38 57.06 36.58
C ARG A 6 -15.22 55.92 36.04
N LYS A 7 -16.53 56.13 35.87
CA LYS A 7 -17.43 55.11 35.32
C LYS A 7 -17.06 54.77 33.88
N LYS A 8 -16.75 55.77 33.05
CA LYS A 8 -16.29 55.59 31.67
C LYS A 8 -14.94 54.86 31.59
N ALA A 9 -13.98 55.22 32.43
CA ALA A 9 -12.68 54.54 32.49
C ALA A 9 -12.80 53.06 32.92
N ALA A 10 -13.68 52.76 33.87
CA ALA A 10 -13.92 51.39 34.31
C ALA A 10 -14.57 50.53 33.20
N THR A 11 -15.50 51.10 32.42
CA THR A 11 -16.10 50.39 31.29
C THR A 11 -15.10 50.13 30.16
N GLU A 12 -14.26 51.11 29.80
CA GLU A 12 -13.22 50.89 28.77
C GLU A 12 -12.18 49.85 29.20
N ALA A 13 -11.81 49.85 30.49
CA ALA A 13 -10.90 48.82 31.02
C ALA A 13 -11.54 47.42 30.99
N ALA A 14 -12.82 47.31 31.35
CA ALA A 14 -13.54 46.04 31.30
C ALA A 14 -13.72 45.52 29.86
N GLU A 15 -13.99 46.41 28.90
CA GLU A 15 -14.16 46.05 27.50
C GLU A 15 -12.83 45.61 26.87
N LYS A 16 -11.73 46.32 27.16
CA LYS A 16 -10.38 45.89 26.74
C LYS A 16 -10.00 44.53 27.33
N ALA A 17 -10.29 44.29 28.61
CA ALA A 17 -10.01 43.01 29.25
C ALA A 17 -10.80 41.86 28.59
N LYS A 18 -12.07 42.09 28.22
CA LYS A 18 -12.87 41.11 27.47
C LYS A 18 -12.31 40.83 26.08
N ALA A 19 -11.96 41.89 25.33
CA ALA A 19 -11.40 41.74 23.99
C ALA A 19 -10.05 40.99 23.99
N GLU A 20 -9.20 41.20 25.01
CA GLU A 20 -7.93 40.50 25.13
C GLU A 20 -8.13 39.02 25.52
N ALA A 21 -9.10 38.73 26.39
CA ALA A 21 -9.47 37.36 26.75
C ALA A 21 -10.03 36.58 25.55
N GLU A 22 -10.91 37.20 24.74
CA GLU A 22 -11.42 36.59 23.51
C GLU A 22 -10.32 36.35 22.48
N LYS A 23 -9.38 37.30 22.30
CA LYS A 23 -8.22 37.10 21.42
C LYS A 23 -7.36 35.92 21.86
N LYS A 24 -7.09 35.77 23.16
CA LYS A 24 -6.35 34.62 23.69
C LYS A 24 -7.09 33.32 23.46
N ALA A 25 -8.39 33.27 23.74
CA ALA A 25 -9.21 32.08 23.52
C ALA A 25 -9.27 31.67 22.04
N ALA A 26 -9.43 32.64 21.12
CA ALA A 26 -9.44 32.38 19.69
C ALA A 26 -8.07 31.88 19.18
N ALA A 27 -6.97 32.46 19.65
CA ALA A 27 -5.62 32.02 19.31
C ALA A 27 -5.34 30.58 19.80
N GLU A 28 -5.77 30.24 21.02
CA GLU A 28 -5.59 28.90 21.57
C GLU A 28 -6.42 27.85 20.81
N LYS A 29 -7.67 28.20 20.47
CA LYS A 29 -8.55 27.34 19.68
C LYS A 29 -7.99 27.10 18.27
N ALA A 30 -7.44 28.12 17.62
CA ALA A 30 -6.80 28.00 16.32
C ALA A 30 -5.51 27.13 16.37
N ALA A 31 -4.72 27.25 17.44
CA ALA A 31 -3.52 26.43 17.62
C ALA A 31 -3.87 24.94 17.85
N ALA A 32 -4.93 24.66 18.62
CA ALA A 32 -5.43 23.30 18.84
C ALA A 32 -5.96 22.67 17.54
N ASP A 33 -6.73 23.43 16.75
CA ASP A 33 -7.29 22.96 15.48
C ASP A 33 -6.18 22.63 14.47
N LYS A 34 -5.16 23.50 14.38
CA LYS A 34 -3.99 23.25 13.52
C LYS A 34 -3.23 21.97 13.91
N LYS A 35 -3.03 21.74 15.21
CA LYS A 35 -2.39 20.51 15.72
C LYS A 35 -3.22 19.25 15.42
N ALA A 36 -4.55 19.34 15.51
CA ALA A 36 -5.44 18.23 15.20
C ALA A 36 -5.40 17.89 13.70
N ALA A 37 -5.46 18.90 12.84
CA ALA A 37 -5.35 18.74 11.39
C ALA A 37 -3.99 18.14 10.98
N GLU A 38 -2.90 18.59 11.59
CA GLU A 38 -1.55 18.07 11.29
C GLU A 38 -1.38 16.60 11.71
N LYS A 39 -1.92 16.23 12.88
CA LYS A 39 -1.96 14.82 13.33
C LYS A 39 -2.78 13.94 12.38
N ALA A 40 -3.95 14.40 11.94
CA ALA A 40 -4.78 13.66 11.00
C ALA A 40 -4.11 13.47 9.63
N ALA A 41 -3.42 14.50 9.14
CA ALA A 41 -2.67 14.42 7.88
C ALA A 41 -1.47 13.45 7.99
N ALA A 42 -0.73 13.50 9.09
CA ALA A 42 0.39 12.59 9.34
C ALA A 42 -0.06 11.12 9.45
N GLU A 43 -1.20 10.86 10.10
CA GLU A 43 -1.74 9.50 10.24
C GLU A 43 -2.23 8.94 8.90
N LYS A 44 -2.92 9.75 8.09
CA LYS A 44 -3.30 9.38 6.71
C LYS A 44 -2.07 9.05 5.86
N ALA A 45 -1.03 9.87 5.92
CA ALA A 45 0.20 9.61 5.17
C ALA A 45 0.93 8.34 5.61
N ALA A 46 0.90 8.02 6.90
CA ALA A 46 1.48 6.79 7.43
C ALA A 46 0.68 5.54 7.00
N ALA A 47 -0.66 5.62 7.02
CA ALA A 47 -1.53 4.54 6.55
C ALA A 47 -1.35 4.27 5.06
N ASP A 48 -1.28 5.31 4.23
CA ASP A 48 -1.10 5.18 2.78
C ASP A 48 0.23 4.52 2.42
N LYS A 49 1.33 4.92 3.10
CA LYS A 49 2.64 4.29 2.93
C LYS A 49 2.63 2.80 3.31
N LYS A 50 1.93 2.42 4.38
CA LYS A 50 1.78 1.00 4.77
C LYS A 50 1.01 0.22 3.71
N ALA A 51 -0.10 0.76 3.22
CA ALA A 51 -0.92 0.12 2.19
C ALA A 51 -0.13 -0.07 0.88
N ALA A 52 0.64 0.94 0.45
CA ALA A 52 1.49 0.86 -0.72
C ALA A 52 2.60 -0.20 -0.57
N ALA A 53 3.24 -0.28 0.60
CA ALA A 53 4.25 -1.29 0.89
C ALA A 53 3.68 -2.71 0.88
N GLU A 54 2.48 -2.92 1.45
CA GLU A 54 1.83 -4.22 1.48
C GLU A 54 1.42 -4.67 0.07
N LYS A 55 0.87 -3.76 -0.73
CA LYS A 55 0.52 -4.04 -2.13
C LYS A 55 1.75 -4.43 -2.94
N ALA A 56 2.87 -3.73 -2.76
CA ALA A 56 4.13 -4.06 -3.44
C ALA A 56 4.70 -5.42 -3.01
N ALA A 57 4.57 -5.79 -1.74
CA ALA A 57 4.98 -7.10 -1.24
C ALA A 57 4.11 -8.23 -1.80
N ALA A 58 2.79 -8.03 -1.88
CA ALA A 58 1.86 -8.98 -2.48
C ALA A 58 2.14 -9.20 -3.98
N ASP A 59 2.38 -8.11 -4.73
CA ASP A 59 2.70 -8.18 -6.16
C ASP A 59 3.97 -8.99 -6.44
N LYS A 60 5.03 -8.77 -5.65
CA LYS A 60 6.27 -9.55 -5.74
C LYS A 60 6.07 -11.04 -5.48
N LYS A 61 5.25 -11.39 -4.48
CA LYS A 61 4.91 -12.80 -4.19
C LYS A 61 4.13 -13.43 -5.35
N ALA A 62 3.17 -12.71 -5.92
CA ALA A 62 2.40 -13.19 -7.06
C ALA A 62 3.29 -13.41 -8.31
N ALA A 63 4.20 -12.47 -8.59
CA ALA A 63 5.16 -12.61 -9.68
C ALA A 63 6.09 -13.81 -9.48
N ALA A 64 6.61 -14.01 -8.27
CA ALA A 64 7.46 -15.16 -7.95
C ALA A 64 6.70 -16.49 -8.09
N ALA A 65 5.44 -16.54 -7.65
CA ALA A 65 4.60 -17.73 -7.79
C ALA A 65 4.32 -18.08 -9.26
N LYS A 66 4.03 -17.09 -10.11
CA LYS A 66 3.88 -17.30 -11.55
C LYS A 66 5.16 -17.84 -12.19
N ALA A 67 6.31 -17.24 -11.88
CA ALA A 67 7.59 -17.70 -12.42
C ALA A 67 7.93 -19.13 -11.99
N ALA A 68 7.62 -19.52 -10.74
CA ALA A 68 7.80 -20.87 -10.25
C ALA A 68 6.87 -21.88 -10.96
N ALA A 69 5.60 -21.50 -11.16
CA ALA A 69 4.63 -22.33 -11.87
C ALA A 69 5.03 -22.55 -13.34
N GLU A 70 5.51 -21.50 -14.02
CA GLU A 70 5.97 -21.60 -15.40
C GLU A 70 7.20 -22.50 -15.55
N LYS A 71 8.17 -22.38 -14.63
CA LYS A 71 9.33 -23.31 -14.58
C LYS A 71 8.91 -24.75 -14.35
N ALA A 72 7.93 -24.99 -13.46
CA ALA A 72 7.43 -26.33 -13.20
C ALA A 72 6.71 -26.92 -14.42
N ALA A 73 5.93 -26.10 -15.14
CA ALA A 73 5.27 -26.52 -16.37
C ALA A 73 6.29 -26.84 -17.48
N ALA A 74 7.30 -25.99 -17.67
CA ALA A 74 8.38 -26.23 -18.62
C ALA A 74 9.19 -27.49 -18.29
N ALA A 75 9.49 -27.73 -17.01
CA ALA A 75 10.19 -28.94 -16.57
C ALA A 75 9.37 -30.21 -16.82
N LYS A 76 8.05 -30.18 -16.59
CA LYS A 76 7.16 -31.31 -16.91
C LYS A 76 7.11 -31.57 -18.41
N ALA A 77 6.96 -30.53 -19.23
CA ALA A 77 6.92 -30.68 -20.68
C ALA A 77 8.24 -31.25 -21.24
N ALA A 78 9.39 -30.81 -20.69
CA ALA A 78 10.69 -31.35 -21.06
C ALA A 78 10.84 -32.83 -20.66
N ALA A 79 10.38 -33.21 -19.46
CA ALA A 79 10.41 -34.60 -19.01
C ALA A 79 9.50 -35.51 -19.86
N GLU A 80 8.30 -35.07 -20.22
CA GLU A 80 7.40 -35.81 -21.12
C GLU A 80 8.01 -35.97 -22.52
N ALA A 81 8.65 -34.91 -23.05
CA ALA A 81 9.31 -34.99 -24.35
C ALA A 81 10.51 -35.94 -24.35
N ASP A 82 11.29 -35.96 -23.27
CA ASP A 82 12.43 -36.87 -23.10
C ASP A 82 11.96 -38.33 -22.99
N ASP A 83 10.87 -38.58 -22.26
CA ASP A 83 10.27 -39.92 -22.12
C ASP A 83 9.78 -40.45 -23.48
N ILE A 84 9.03 -39.65 -24.24
CA ILE A 84 8.56 -40.01 -25.58
C ILE A 84 9.74 -40.27 -26.54
N PHE A 85 10.79 -39.44 -26.49
CA PHE A 85 11.96 -39.64 -27.33
C PHE A 85 12.75 -40.90 -26.92
N GLY A 86 12.86 -41.18 -25.63
CA GLY A 86 13.47 -42.38 -25.07
C GLY A 86 12.71 -43.66 -25.45
N GLU A 87 11.39 -43.65 -25.39
CA GLU A 87 10.54 -44.77 -25.83
C GLU A 87 10.68 -45.04 -27.33
N LEU A 88 10.72 -44.00 -28.16
CA LEU A 88 10.93 -44.14 -29.61
C LEU A 88 12.35 -44.63 -29.94
N SER A 89 13.36 -44.09 -29.25
CA SER A 89 14.77 -44.45 -29.46
C SER A 89 15.11 -45.85 -28.97
N SER A 90 14.50 -46.30 -27.87
CA SER A 90 14.74 -47.65 -27.30
C SER A 90 14.09 -48.78 -28.09
N GLY A 91 13.34 -48.47 -29.17
CA GLY A 91 12.72 -49.44 -30.08
C GLY A 91 11.67 -50.34 -29.43
N LYS A 92 11.32 -50.11 -28.16
CA LYS A 92 10.36 -50.94 -27.41
C LYS A 92 8.93 -50.80 -27.96
N ASN A 93 8.63 -49.67 -28.60
CA ASN A 93 7.31 -49.38 -29.20
C ASN A 93 7.36 -49.21 -30.73
N ALA A 94 8.45 -49.61 -31.40
CA ALA A 94 8.50 -49.58 -32.87
C ALA A 94 7.44 -50.55 -33.45
N PRO A 95 6.67 -50.15 -34.48
CA PRO A 95 5.73 -51.06 -35.13
C PRO A 95 6.51 -52.26 -35.67
N LYS A 96 6.05 -53.49 -35.41
CA LYS A 96 6.70 -54.74 -35.87
C LYS A 96 6.59 -54.94 -37.40
N THR A 97 6.59 -53.87 -38.19
CA THR A 97 6.41 -53.88 -39.64
C THR A 97 7.74 -53.54 -40.30
N GLY A 98 8.65 -54.50 -40.41
CA GLY A 98 9.92 -54.24 -41.09
C GLY A 98 10.96 -55.34 -40.97
N GLY A 99 10.61 -56.56 -41.35
CA GLY A 99 11.57 -57.68 -41.33
C GLY A 99 11.04 -58.91 -42.06
N GLY A 100 10.56 -58.73 -43.29
CA GLY A 100 9.98 -59.83 -44.06
C GLY A 100 9.76 -59.51 -45.52
N ALA A 101 10.61 -58.69 -46.14
CA ALA A 101 10.70 -58.66 -47.60
C ALA A 101 11.61 -59.82 -48.02
N LYS A 102 11.00 -61.00 -48.22
CA LYS A 102 11.62 -62.13 -48.94
C LYS A 102 11.64 -61.73 -50.43
N GLY A 103 12.75 -61.11 -50.84
CA GLY A 103 13.19 -61.06 -52.23
C GLY A 103 14.18 -62.18 -52.50
#